data_AF-A0A0Q6VU68-F1
#
_entry.id   AF-A0A0Q6VU68-F1
#
_cell.length_a   1.000
_cell.length_b   1.000
_cell.length_c   1.000
_cell.angle_alpha   90.00
_cell.angle_beta   90.00
_cell.angle_gamma   90.00
#
_symmetry.space_group_name_H-M   'P 1'
#
loop_
_entity.id
_entity.type
_entity.pdbx_description
1 polymer ?
#
loop_
_entity_poly.entity_id
_entity_poly.type
_entity_poly.pdbx_seq_one_letter_code
_entity_poly.pdbx_strand_id
1 'polypeptide(L)'
;MARFHLCWELGGGLGHAGRLKVLAAALLARGHEVSVSLRDLAQAHGLFSGRFSDPLRAAPGVMGARGPQMPALRTPPLQAPVWLHRTEGMPPNHASHAEILLTAGYLQAEPLAGLVAGWRSIFSLLRPEVVVADYAPTAILAARSMGLRSASVGSAFSMPPPGRALPCLREWENIAPQRLADAEARVLQAANAVLAHHGAPPLSWAADLLLGDAPLLTTWPELDPFSRTAGAAGVEWYGPAFLPAGGAPPAWPPGNGPKVFAYLKPAMPTTRKCWLRWRSKAAGCFATCRKSPAARRRRSPRPAWRSRAGRLRCKPHWPRRSCASPTAARRPWRKPCWPGCRF
;
A
#
# COMPACT_ATOMS: atom_id res chain seq x y z
N MET A 1 29.66 11.11 8.25
CA MET A 1 28.57 11.31 7.27
C MET A 1 28.36 9.98 6.55
N ALA A 2 27.11 9.54 6.36
CA ALA A 2 26.79 8.28 5.67
C ALA A 2 25.67 8.51 4.64
N ARG A 3 25.59 7.66 3.60
CA ARG A 3 24.58 7.75 2.54
C ARG A 3 23.44 6.75 2.73
N PHE A 4 22.23 7.25 2.89
CA PHE A 4 21.01 6.45 3.03
C PHE A 4 20.17 6.50 1.75
N HIS A 5 19.62 5.35 1.37
CA HIS A 5 18.57 5.27 0.36
C HIS A 5 17.28 4.73 0.95
N LEU A 6 16.20 5.52 0.88
CA LEU A 6 14.89 5.17 1.42
C LEU A 6 13.96 4.66 0.31
N CYS A 7 13.38 3.48 0.49
CA CYS A 7 12.64 2.77 -0.55
C CYS A 7 11.19 2.52 -0.16
N TRP A 8 10.26 2.70 -1.10
CA TRP A 8 8.88 2.21 -0.98
C TRP A 8 8.42 1.57 -2.29
N GLU A 9 7.96 0.31 -2.24
CA GLU A 9 7.65 -0.51 -3.43
C GLU A 9 6.22 -1.08 -3.45
N LEU A 10 5.76 -1.68 -2.34
CA LEU A 10 4.48 -2.36 -2.25
C LEU A 10 3.46 -1.58 -1.42
N GLY A 11 2.19 -1.96 -1.49
CA GLY A 11 1.12 -1.24 -0.80
C GLY A 11 0.78 0.12 -1.43
N GLY A 12 -0.03 0.92 -0.75
CA GLY A 12 -0.62 2.09 -1.38
C GLY A 12 -0.93 3.20 -0.40
N GLY A 13 -1.10 4.40 -0.95
CA GLY A 13 -1.41 5.59 -0.16
C GLY A 13 -0.18 6.36 0.28
N LEU A 14 -0.36 7.37 1.14
CA LEU A 14 0.73 8.28 1.51
C LEU A 14 1.38 7.93 2.87
N GLY A 15 0.92 6.87 3.54
CA GLY A 15 1.47 6.45 4.83
C GLY A 15 2.95 6.09 4.73
N HIS A 16 3.31 5.27 3.73
CA HIS A 16 4.70 4.87 3.48
C HIS A 16 5.60 6.08 3.17
N ALA A 17 5.19 6.91 2.20
CA ALA A 17 5.91 8.14 1.87
C ALA A 17 6.04 9.11 3.06
N GLY A 18 5.01 9.21 3.90
CA GLY A 18 5.02 10.03 5.11
C GLY A 18 6.03 9.53 6.14
N ARG A 19 6.05 8.21 6.39
CA ARG A 19 7.02 7.57 7.28
C ARG A 19 8.46 7.81 6.82
N LEU A 20 8.74 7.56 5.53
CA LEU A 20 10.05 7.81 4.95
C LEU A 20 10.47 9.28 5.03
N LYS A 21 9.53 10.24 4.93
CA LYS A 21 9.82 11.66 5.10
C LYS A 21 10.26 12.02 6.51
N VAL A 22 9.63 11.46 7.54
CA VAL A 22 10.03 11.68 8.95
C VAL A 22 11.46 11.19 9.16
N LEU A 23 11.77 10.00 8.65
CA LEU A 23 13.11 9.43 8.74
C LEU A 23 14.14 10.26 7.95
N ALA A 24 13.80 10.65 6.71
CA ALA A 24 14.66 11.50 5.87
C ALA A 24 15.02 12.81 6.58
N ALA A 25 14.04 13.50 7.17
CA ALA A 25 14.28 14.75 7.90
C ALA A 25 15.24 14.54 9.08
N ALA A 26 15.04 13.47 9.85
CA ALA A 26 15.86 13.15 11.01
C ALA A 26 17.31 12.76 10.64
N LEU A 27 17.51 12.09 9.50
CA LEU A 27 18.83 11.73 8.96
C LEU A 27 19.56 12.96 8.41
N LEU A 28 18.86 13.81 7.64
CA LEU A 28 19.41 15.05 7.10
C LEU A 28 19.84 16.01 8.23
N ALA A 29 19.03 16.14 9.28
CA ALA A 29 19.35 16.97 10.43
C ALA A 29 20.61 16.49 11.19
N ARG A 30 20.96 15.21 11.08
CA ARG A 30 22.19 14.62 11.63
C ARG A 30 23.39 14.69 10.67
N GLY A 31 23.22 15.37 9.52
CA GLY A 31 24.29 15.54 8.54
C GLY A 31 24.54 14.33 7.63
N HIS A 32 23.58 13.41 7.51
CA HIS A 32 23.64 12.31 6.54
C HIS A 32 23.11 12.74 5.17
N GLU A 33 23.52 12.01 4.12
CA GLU A 33 22.93 12.17 2.80
C GLU A 33 21.75 11.22 2.63
N VAL A 34 20.64 11.72 2.08
CA VAL A 34 19.43 10.94 1.87
C VAL A 34 18.99 11.04 0.42
N SER A 35 18.70 9.88 -0.16
CA SER A 35 18.02 9.72 -1.45
C SER A 35 16.79 8.85 -1.26
N VAL A 36 15.80 8.96 -2.16
CA VAL A 36 14.51 8.29 -1.97
C VAL A 36 13.99 7.74 -3.31
N SER A 37 13.51 6.50 -3.31
CA SER A 37 12.74 5.88 -4.40
C SER A 37 11.33 5.54 -3.94
N LEU A 38 10.32 5.99 -4.68
CA LEU A 38 8.91 5.91 -4.30
C LEU A 38 8.09 5.15 -5.33
N ARG A 39 7.15 4.31 -4.86
CA ARG A 39 6.18 3.60 -5.70
C ARG A 39 5.33 4.54 -6.56
N ASP A 40 4.84 5.64 -6.00
CA ASP A 40 3.87 6.53 -6.67
C ASP A 40 4.35 7.98 -6.57
N LEU A 41 5.21 8.38 -7.51
CA LEU A 41 5.69 9.75 -7.61
C LEU A 41 4.56 10.75 -7.83
N ALA A 42 3.51 10.39 -8.59
CA ALA A 42 2.41 11.30 -8.88
C ALA A 42 1.67 11.76 -7.60
N GLN A 43 1.61 10.89 -6.59
CA GLN A 43 1.04 11.26 -5.28
C GLN A 43 2.08 11.75 -4.28
N ALA A 44 3.28 11.17 -4.27
CA ALA A 44 4.23 11.36 -3.17
C ALA A 44 5.34 12.38 -3.46
N HIS A 45 5.60 12.75 -4.71
CA HIS A 45 6.68 13.68 -5.07
C HIS A 45 6.59 15.00 -4.30
N GLY A 46 5.38 15.52 -4.14
CA GLY A 46 5.11 16.74 -3.39
C GLY A 46 5.57 16.72 -1.93
N LEU A 47 5.57 15.56 -1.28
CA LEU A 47 6.01 15.44 0.11
C LEU A 47 7.50 15.71 0.27
N PHE A 48 8.30 15.43 -0.77
CA PHE A 48 9.77 15.45 -0.74
C PHE A 48 10.39 16.59 -1.55
N SER A 49 9.67 17.21 -2.48
CA SER A 49 10.23 18.25 -3.36
C SER A 49 10.35 19.65 -2.74
N GLY A 50 9.95 19.83 -1.48
CA GLY A 50 9.88 21.15 -0.82
C GLY A 50 8.87 22.12 -1.44
N ARG A 51 8.28 21.77 -2.59
CA ARG A 51 7.38 22.59 -3.42
C ARG A 51 5.89 22.34 -3.17
N PHE A 52 5.51 21.45 -2.25
CA PHE A 52 4.18 21.56 -1.65
C PHE A 52 4.15 22.78 -0.72
N SER A 53 4.03 23.96 -1.32
CA SER A 53 3.00 24.87 -0.84
C SER A 53 1.70 24.08 -0.93
N ASP A 54 1.24 23.54 0.19
CA ASP A 54 -0.12 23.05 0.32
C ASP A 54 -1.06 23.98 -0.48
N PRO A 55 -1.81 23.51 -1.48
CA PRO A 55 -2.78 24.38 -2.17
C PRO A 55 -3.82 24.99 -1.20
N LEU A 56 -3.92 24.47 0.04
CA LEU A 56 -4.70 25.04 1.13
C LEU A 56 -3.93 26.08 1.98
N ARG A 57 -2.61 26.23 1.84
CA ARG A 57 -1.83 27.37 2.38
C ARG A 57 -2.21 28.71 1.76
N ALA A 58 -2.86 28.69 0.59
CA ALA A 58 -3.39 29.87 -0.08
C ALA A 58 -4.84 30.20 0.33
N ALA A 59 -5.31 29.71 1.47
CA ALA A 59 -6.48 30.31 2.12
C ALA A 59 -6.01 31.64 2.78
N PRO A 60 -6.50 32.81 2.32
CA PRO A 60 -6.14 34.08 2.95
C PRO A 60 -6.58 34.04 4.42
N GLY A 61 -5.65 34.25 5.35
CA GLY A 61 -5.93 34.40 6.78
C GLY A 61 -5.25 33.40 7.74
N VAL A 62 -4.59 32.34 7.25
CA VAL A 62 -3.81 31.43 8.13
C VAL A 62 -2.33 31.85 8.14
N MET A 63 -2.03 32.96 8.79
CA MET A 63 -0.67 33.22 9.27
C MET A 63 -0.41 32.29 10.46
N GLY A 64 0.70 31.54 10.45
CA GLY A 64 1.30 31.09 11.72
C GLY A 64 1.60 29.61 11.95
N ALA A 65 1.62 28.73 10.94
CA ALA A 65 2.21 27.40 11.12
C ALA A 65 3.20 27.07 9.99
N ARG A 66 4.41 27.61 10.09
CA ARG A 66 5.56 27.06 9.36
C ARG A 66 5.93 25.75 10.06
N GLY A 67 5.28 24.65 9.69
CA GLY A 67 5.80 23.33 10.03
C GLY A 67 7.25 23.22 9.56
N PRO A 68 8.13 22.48 10.26
CA PRO A 68 9.55 22.42 9.95
C PRO A 68 9.74 22.07 8.47
N GLN A 69 10.40 22.95 7.73
CA GLN A 69 10.76 22.69 6.35
C GLN A 69 11.79 21.56 6.35
N MET A 70 11.44 20.48 5.66
CA MET A 70 12.38 19.38 5.46
C MET A 70 13.55 19.93 4.64
N PRO A 71 14.81 19.70 5.03
CA PRO A 71 15.95 20.07 4.23
C PRO A 71 15.80 19.49 2.82
N ALA A 72 16.23 20.24 1.81
CA ALA A 72 16.13 19.76 0.42
C ALA A 72 16.97 18.49 0.24
N LEU A 73 16.39 17.50 -0.42
CA LEU A 73 17.15 16.33 -0.88
C LEU A 73 18.15 16.77 -1.95
N ARG A 74 19.34 16.16 -1.94
CA ARG A 74 20.35 16.38 -2.99
C ARG A 74 19.89 15.84 -4.34
N THR A 75 19.16 14.72 -4.32
CA THR A 75 18.61 14.07 -5.50
C THR A 75 17.09 14.15 -5.48
N PRO A 76 16.43 14.49 -6.61
CA PRO A 76 14.98 14.39 -6.71
C PRO A 76 14.50 12.96 -6.38
N PRO A 77 13.28 12.79 -5.82
CA PRO A 77 12.71 11.47 -5.61
C PRO A 77 12.65 10.67 -6.91
N LEU A 78 13.13 9.43 -6.86
CA LEU A 78 13.15 8.51 -8.00
C LEU A 78 11.92 7.59 -7.99
N GLN A 79 11.61 7.00 -9.13
CA GLN A 79 10.57 5.99 -9.26
C GLN A 79 11.13 4.64 -8.82
N ALA A 80 10.45 3.97 -7.89
CA ALA A 80 10.79 2.61 -7.51
C ALA A 80 10.51 1.64 -8.70
N PRO A 81 11.41 0.69 -9.00
CA PRO A 81 11.11 -0.48 -9.81
C PRO A 81 9.98 -1.27 -9.16
N VAL A 82 8.87 -1.43 -9.87
CA VAL A 82 7.68 -2.10 -9.36
C VAL A 82 7.11 -3.05 -10.40
N TRP A 83 6.51 -4.13 -9.94
CA TRP A 83 5.73 -5.02 -10.80
C TRP A 83 4.51 -4.27 -11.38
N LEU A 84 4.47 -4.16 -12.71
CA LEU A 84 3.39 -3.44 -13.43
C LEU A 84 2.31 -4.37 -13.99
N HIS A 85 2.60 -5.67 -14.08
CA HIS A 85 1.69 -6.64 -14.67
C HIS A 85 0.65 -7.13 -13.66
N ARG A 86 -0.46 -7.65 -14.19
CA ARG A 86 -1.45 -8.34 -13.37
C ARG A 86 -1.11 -9.81 -13.33
N THR A 87 -0.93 -10.34 -12.13
CA THR A 87 -0.84 -11.77 -11.91
C THR A 87 -2.24 -12.39 -11.91
N GLU A 88 -2.45 -13.41 -12.74
CA GLU A 88 -3.71 -14.15 -12.85
C GLU A 88 -3.57 -15.57 -12.29
N GLY A 89 -4.70 -16.25 -12.04
CA GLY A 89 -4.71 -17.63 -11.52
C GLY A 89 -4.44 -17.76 -10.02
N MET A 90 -4.17 -16.67 -9.31
CA MET A 90 -4.01 -16.68 -7.86
C MET A 90 -5.37 -16.75 -7.13
N PRO A 91 -5.45 -17.45 -5.98
CA PRO A 91 -6.64 -17.43 -5.15
C PRO A 91 -7.00 -16.00 -4.73
N PRO A 92 -8.28 -15.59 -4.76
CA PRO A 92 -8.67 -14.21 -4.44
C PRO A 92 -8.47 -13.84 -2.97
N ASN A 93 -8.33 -14.84 -2.08
CA ASN A 93 -8.13 -14.67 -0.65
C ASN A 93 -6.64 -14.88 -0.30
N HIS A 94 -5.77 -13.94 -0.69
CA HIS A 94 -4.36 -14.02 -0.32
C HIS A 94 -4.21 -14.13 1.21
N ALA A 95 -3.68 -15.26 1.65
CA ALA A 95 -3.69 -15.72 3.03
C ALA A 95 -2.33 -15.64 3.70
N SER A 96 -1.26 -15.26 2.99
CA SER A 96 0.05 -14.99 3.58
C SER A 96 0.79 -13.88 2.86
N HIS A 97 1.87 -13.40 3.47
CA HIS A 97 2.81 -12.51 2.81
C HIS A 97 3.41 -13.12 1.53
N ALA A 98 3.64 -14.44 1.50
CA ALA A 98 4.17 -15.10 0.32
C ALA A 98 3.22 -14.93 -0.87
N GLU A 99 1.92 -15.16 -0.67
CA GLU A 99 0.94 -14.99 -1.74
C GLU A 99 0.83 -13.54 -2.22
N ILE A 100 1.01 -12.55 -1.32
CA ILE A 100 1.11 -11.15 -1.72
C ILE A 100 2.34 -10.93 -2.62
N LEU A 101 3.51 -11.47 -2.24
CA LEU A 101 4.74 -11.38 -3.04
C LEU A 101 4.62 -12.06 -4.40
N LEU A 102 3.93 -13.21 -4.49
CA LEU A 102 3.66 -13.88 -5.77
C LEU A 102 2.91 -12.97 -6.76
N THR A 103 2.03 -12.09 -6.26
CA THR A 103 1.36 -11.08 -7.10
C THR A 103 2.23 -9.88 -7.48
N ALA A 104 3.46 -9.82 -6.95
CA ALA A 104 4.42 -8.73 -7.14
C ALA A 104 5.69 -9.18 -7.86
N GLY A 105 5.61 -10.23 -8.70
CA GLY A 105 6.72 -10.69 -9.55
C GLY A 105 7.51 -11.88 -9.00
N TYR A 106 7.21 -12.38 -7.80
CA TYR A 106 7.95 -13.49 -7.18
C TYR A 106 7.51 -14.89 -7.65
N LEU A 107 6.68 -15.00 -8.69
CA LEU A 107 6.29 -16.30 -9.26
C LEU A 107 7.40 -16.98 -10.06
N GLN A 108 8.28 -16.19 -10.68
CA GLN A 108 9.31 -16.66 -11.58
C GLN A 108 10.59 -15.85 -11.36
N ALA A 109 11.74 -16.51 -11.46
CA ALA A 109 13.03 -15.89 -11.19
C ALA A 109 13.40 -14.82 -12.24
N GLU A 110 13.10 -15.03 -13.52
CA GLU A 110 13.51 -14.12 -14.60
C GLU A 110 12.84 -12.74 -14.51
N PRO A 111 11.50 -12.62 -14.36
CA PRO A 111 10.88 -11.31 -14.20
C PRO A 111 11.30 -10.62 -12.89
N LEU A 112 11.51 -11.39 -11.82
CA LEU A 112 12.04 -10.87 -10.55
C LEU A 112 13.46 -10.34 -10.72
N ALA A 113 14.31 -11.02 -11.49
CA ALA A 113 15.67 -10.57 -11.80
C ALA A 113 15.67 -9.20 -12.49
N GLY A 114 14.71 -8.94 -13.39
CA GLY A 114 14.53 -7.63 -14.01
C GLY A 114 14.26 -6.51 -12.99
N LEU A 115 13.38 -6.75 -12.01
CA LEU A 115 13.11 -5.79 -10.93
C LEU A 115 14.33 -5.59 -10.02
N VAL A 116 15.04 -6.68 -9.69
CA VAL A 116 16.28 -6.63 -8.91
C VAL A 116 17.37 -5.85 -9.65
N ALA A 117 17.53 -6.05 -10.96
CA ALA A 117 18.48 -5.30 -11.79
C ALA A 117 18.17 -3.80 -11.80
N GLY A 118 16.89 -3.43 -11.83
CA GLY A 118 16.46 -2.02 -11.70
C GLY A 118 16.89 -1.40 -10.37
N TRP A 119 16.66 -2.12 -9.25
CA TRP A 119 17.09 -1.65 -7.93
C TRP A 119 18.60 -1.58 -7.80
N ARG A 120 19.32 -2.61 -8.27
CA ARG A 120 20.79 -2.61 -8.31
C ARG A 120 21.33 -1.41 -9.08
N SER A 121 20.73 -1.07 -10.22
CA SER A 121 21.13 0.11 -11.01
C SER A 121 20.97 1.41 -10.24
N ILE A 122 19.85 1.57 -9.51
CA ILE A 122 19.64 2.71 -8.61
C ILE A 122 20.72 2.75 -7.52
N PHE A 123 21.03 1.62 -6.90
CA PHE A 123 22.04 1.55 -5.85
C PHE A 123 23.45 1.80 -6.39
N SER A 124 23.79 1.34 -7.59
CA SER A 124 25.07 1.64 -8.24
C SER A 124 25.25 3.14 -8.50
N LEU A 125 24.17 3.83 -8.93
CA LEU A 125 24.20 5.28 -9.19
C LEU A 125 24.32 6.09 -7.90
N LEU A 126 23.52 5.74 -6.87
CA LEU A 126 23.43 6.50 -5.63
C LEU A 126 24.52 6.12 -4.62
N ARG A 127 25.12 4.93 -4.77
CA ARG A 127 26.11 4.32 -3.88
C ARG A 127 25.72 4.40 -2.40
N PRO A 128 24.51 3.99 -1.99
CA PRO A 128 24.12 4.05 -0.59
C PRO A 128 24.99 3.12 0.26
N GLU A 129 25.20 3.50 1.51
CA GLU A 129 25.86 2.66 2.52
C GLU A 129 24.86 1.88 3.37
N VAL A 130 23.60 2.36 3.39
CA VAL A 130 22.45 1.74 4.06
C VAL A 130 21.20 1.94 3.21
N VAL A 131 20.46 0.86 2.97
CA VAL A 131 19.13 0.88 2.37
C VAL A 131 18.09 0.76 3.48
N VAL A 132 17.09 1.64 3.49
CA VAL A 132 15.96 1.54 4.41
C VAL A 132 14.66 1.34 3.62
N ALA A 133 14.02 0.20 3.82
CA ALA A 133 12.86 -0.24 3.05
C ALA A 133 11.56 -0.09 3.87
N ASP A 134 10.60 0.65 3.32
CA ASP A 134 9.21 0.62 3.78
C ASP A 134 8.38 -0.21 2.81
N TYR A 135 8.14 -1.47 3.19
CA TYR A 135 7.43 -2.46 2.38
C TYR A 135 8.01 -2.55 0.95
N ALA A 136 9.34 -2.69 0.86
CA ALA A 136 10.11 -2.77 -0.38
C ALA A 136 11.00 -4.04 -0.44
N PRO A 137 10.40 -5.22 -0.58
CA PRO A 137 11.11 -6.49 -0.49
C PRO A 137 12.07 -6.73 -1.66
N THR A 138 11.78 -6.19 -2.86
CA THR A 138 12.70 -6.34 -3.99
C THR A 138 13.92 -5.42 -3.82
N ALA A 139 13.75 -4.26 -3.18
CA ALA A 139 14.87 -3.42 -2.77
C ALA A 139 15.78 -4.13 -1.74
N ILE A 140 15.20 -4.83 -0.75
CA ILE A 140 15.96 -5.66 0.20
C ILE A 140 16.71 -6.80 -0.50
N LEU A 141 16.04 -7.50 -1.43
CA LEU A 141 16.66 -8.56 -2.23
C LEU A 141 17.84 -8.04 -3.05
N ALA A 142 17.68 -6.86 -3.68
CA ALA A 142 18.74 -6.20 -4.41
C ALA A 142 19.90 -5.78 -3.50
N ALA A 143 19.60 -5.22 -2.31
CA ALA A 143 20.61 -4.81 -1.34
C ALA A 143 21.46 -6.01 -0.90
N ARG A 144 20.81 -7.13 -0.55
CA ARG A 144 21.47 -8.40 -0.23
C ARG A 144 22.36 -8.89 -1.38
N SER A 145 21.87 -8.83 -2.62
CA SER A 145 22.65 -9.24 -3.80
C SER A 145 23.90 -8.37 -4.07
N MET A 146 24.02 -7.23 -3.40
CA MET A 146 25.14 -6.30 -3.49
C MET A 146 25.98 -6.23 -2.20
N GLY A 147 25.62 -6.99 -1.15
CA GLY A 147 26.26 -6.89 0.16
C GLY A 147 26.00 -5.56 0.88
N LEU A 148 24.92 -4.85 0.55
CA LEU A 148 24.54 -3.61 1.20
C LEU A 148 23.76 -3.88 2.49
N ARG A 149 24.07 -3.11 3.53
CA ARG A 149 23.29 -3.12 4.77
C ARG A 149 21.88 -2.63 4.52
N SER A 150 20.91 -3.32 5.10
CA SER A 150 19.50 -3.06 4.87
C SER A 150 18.71 -3.06 6.18
N ALA A 151 17.74 -2.15 6.29
CA ALA A 151 16.79 -2.14 7.40
C ALA A 151 15.38 -2.01 6.84
N SER A 152 14.42 -2.73 7.41
CA SER A 152 13.01 -2.48 7.13
C SER A 152 12.43 -1.51 8.15
N VAL A 153 11.55 -0.61 7.72
CA VAL A 153 10.82 0.31 8.61
C VAL A 153 9.34 0.26 8.28
N GLY A 154 8.49 0.02 9.28
CA GLY A 154 7.08 -0.17 8.96
C GLY A 154 6.19 -0.56 10.12
N SER A 155 4.96 -0.93 9.77
CA SER A 155 4.02 -1.53 10.72
C SER A 155 4.37 -2.99 10.99
N ALA A 156 3.85 -3.51 12.10
CA ALA A 156 3.92 -4.93 12.43
C ALA A 156 3.41 -5.84 11.31
N PHE A 157 2.31 -5.47 10.64
CA PHE A 157 1.77 -6.22 9.49
C PHE A 157 2.83 -6.51 8.42
N SER A 158 3.60 -5.50 8.00
CA SER A 158 4.58 -5.62 6.91
C SER A 158 5.89 -6.30 7.32
N MET A 159 6.07 -6.62 8.61
CA MET A 159 7.30 -7.18 9.18
C MET A 159 6.95 -8.39 10.05
N PRO A 160 6.82 -9.59 9.44
CA PRO A 160 6.46 -10.82 10.13
C PRO A 160 7.57 -11.28 11.09
N PRO A 161 7.29 -12.20 12.04
CA PRO A 161 8.31 -12.71 12.93
C PRO A 161 9.48 -13.39 12.18
N PRO A 162 10.74 -13.17 12.60
CA PRO A 162 11.92 -13.76 11.94
C PRO A 162 12.04 -15.27 12.22
N GLY A 163 12.85 -15.95 11.40
CA GLY A 163 13.31 -17.31 11.70
C GLY A 163 12.25 -18.42 11.57
N ARG A 164 11.11 -18.14 10.91
CA ARG A 164 10.01 -19.09 10.74
C ARG A 164 9.22 -18.80 9.47
N ALA A 165 8.40 -19.78 9.06
CA ALA A 165 7.48 -19.65 7.94
C ALA A 165 6.51 -18.48 8.14
N LEU A 166 6.11 -17.87 7.03
CA LEU A 166 5.23 -16.71 7.00
C LEU A 166 3.85 -17.08 7.57
N PRO A 167 3.34 -16.31 8.55
CA PRO A 167 2.08 -16.61 9.21
C PRO A 167 0.88 -16.45 8.25
N CYS A 168 -0.20 -17.19 8.57
CA CYS A 168 -1.49 -16.99 7.93
C CYS A 168 -2.07 -15.63 8.35
N LEU A 169 -2.43 -14.80 7.39
CA LEU A 169 -3.07 -13.50 7.60
C LEU A 169 -4.60 -13.59 7.66
N ARG A 170 -5.16 -14.78 7.46
CA ARG A 170 -6.60 -15.06 7.37
C ARG A 170 -6.97 -16.22 8.29
N GLU A 171 -6.57 -16.12 9.55
CA GLU A 171 -6.78 -17.17 10.57
C GLU A 171 -8.27 -17.50 10.82
N TRP A 172 -9.18 -16.62 10.39
CA TRP A 172 -10.63 -16.84 10.44
C TRP A 172 -11.18 -17.67 9.25
N GLU A 173 -10.34 -18.06 8.29
CA GLU A 173 -10.70 -18.94 7.17
C GLU A 173 -9.98 -20.28 7.27
N ASN A 174 -10.62 -21.34 6.77
CA ASN A 174 -9.96 -22.65 6.64
C ASN A 174 -9.01 -22.65 5.44
N ILE A 175 -7.77 -22.20 5.67
CA ILE A 175 -6.70 -22.19 4.68
C ILE A 175 -5.82 -23.43 4.88
N ALA A 176 -5.68 -24.25 3.84
CA ALA A 176 -4.85 -25.45 3.90
C ALA A 176 -3.38 -25.07 4.19
N PRO A 177 -2.73 -25.66 5.22
CA PRO A 177 -1.33 -25.37 5.54
C PRO A 177 -0.37 -25.60 4.36
N GLN A 178 -0.63 -26.63 3.54
CA GLN A 178 0.18 -26.92 2.35
C GLN A 178 0.18 -25.77 1.34
N ARG A 179 -0.96 -25.09 1.15
CA ARG A 179 -1.04 -23.92 0.25
C ARG A 179 -0.11 -22.79 0.71
N LEU A 180 -0.02 -22.55 2.02
CA LEU A 180 0.86 -21.54 2.59
C LEU A 180 2.34 -21.92 2.39
N ALA A 181 2.67 -23.19 2.64
CA ALA A 181 4.01 -23.73 2.43
C ALA A 181 4.45 -23.66 0.97
N ASP A 182 3.57 -24.05 0.03
CA ASP A 182 3.84 -24.02 -1.41
C ASP A 182 4.07 -22.58 -1.90
N ALA A 183 3.27 -21.62 -1.40
CA ALA A 183 3.43 -20.21 -1.75
C ALA A 183 4.79 -19.66 -1.27
N GLU A 184 5.18 -19.98 -0.03
CA GLU A 184 6.47 -19.57 0.52
C GLU A 184 7.65 -20.24 -0.20
N ALA A 185 7.56 -21.54 -0.47
CA ALA A 185 8.57 -22.28 -1.23
C ALA A 185 8.77 -21.67 -2.62
N ARG A 186 7.69 -21.25 -3.30
CA ARG A 186 7.77 -20.59 -4.60
C ARG A 186 8.48 -19.24 -4.55
N VAL A 187 8.18 -18.41 -3.54
CA VAL A 187 8.86 -17.13 -3.32
C VAL A 187 10.35 -17.34 -3.06
N LEU A 188 10.71 -18.28 -2.17
CA LEU A 188 12.09 -18.62 -1.86
C LEU A 188 12.84 -19.15 -3.08
N GLN A 189 12.21 -20.03 -3.87
CA GLN A 189 12.80 -20.56 -5.10
C GLN A 189 13.16 -19.43 -6.07
N ALA A 190 12.23 -18.50 -6.33
CA ALA A 190 12.47 -17.38 -7.24
C ALA A 190 13.55 -16.43 -6.70
N ALA A 191 13.47 -16.04 -5.42
CA ALA A 191 14.42 -15.11 -4.82
C ALA A 191 15.84 -15.70 -4.71
N ASN A 192 15.96 -16.97 -4.30
CA ASN A 192 17.26 -17.64 -4.17
C ASN A 192 17.90 -17.94 -5.53
N ALA A 193 17.11 -18.17 -6.58
CA ALA A 193 17.65 -18.25 -7.94
C ALA A 193 18.28 -16.92 -8.38
N VAL A 194 17.64 -15.78 -8.06
CA VAL A 194 18.21 -14.45 -8.34
C VAL A 194 19.47 -14.18 -7.50
N LEU A 195 19.49 -14.56 -6.22
CA LEU A 195 20.67 -14.42 -5.38
C LEU A 195 21.83 -15.29 -5.86
N ALA A 196 21.56 -16.53 -6.25
CA ALA A 196 22.56 -17.44 -6.80
C ALA A 196 23.20 -16.89 -8.08
N HIS A 197 22.39 -16.29 -8.97
CA HIS A 197 22.90 -15.61 -10.17
C HIS A 197 23.90 -14.48 -9.84
N HIS A 198 23.75 -13.84 -8.69
CA HIS A 198 24.65 -12.79 -8.21
C HIS A 198 25.72 -13.28 -7.23
N GLY A 199 25.84 -14.59 -6.99
CA GLY A 199 26.79 -15.16 -6.03
C GLY A 199 26.53 -14.76 -4.57
N ALA A 200 25.30 -14.34 -4.25
CA ALA A 200 24.93 -13.86 -2.92
C ALA A 200 24.37 -15.00 -2.05
N PRO A 201 24.51 -14.93 -0.71
CA PRO A 201 24.00 -15.95 0.18
C PRO A 201 22.47 -16.12 0.05
N PRO A 202 21.95 -17.37 0.04
CA PRO A 202 20.51 -17.60 -0.06
C PRO A 202 19.77 -17.09 1.18
N LEU A 203 18.47 -16.89 1.04
CA LEU A 203 17.53 -16.65 2.14
C LEU A 203 17.11 -17.98 2.74
N SER A 204 17.01 -18.03 4.06
CA SER A 204 16.48 -19.18 4.79
C SER A 204 14.96 -19.11 4.92
N TRP A 205 14.43 -17.90 5.10
CA TRP A 205 13.00 -17.65 5.29
C TRP A 205 12.51 -16.52 4.38
N ALA A 206 11.26 -16.61 3.88
CA ALA A 206 10.73 -15.54 3.06
C ALA A 206 10.49 -14.25 3.88
N ALA A 207 10.39 -14.37 5.21
CA ALA A 207 10.37 -13.24 6.14
C ALA A 207 11.59 -12.32 5.98
N ASP A 208 12.76 -12.87 5.60
CA ASP A 208 14.01 -12.12 5.45
C ASP A 208 13.89 -11.00 4.37
N LEU A 209 13.05 -11.22 3.35
CA LEU A 209 12.72 -10.19 2.33
C LEU A 209 11.99 -8.98 2.91
N LEU A 210 11.29 -9.16 4.02
CA LEU A 210 10.45 -8.14 4.65
C LEU A 210 11.14 -7.49 5.85
N LEU A 211 12.20 -8.09 6.38
CA LEU A 211 12.89 -7.63 7.58
C LEU A 211 14.22 -6.93 7.27
N GLY A 212 14.93 -7.34 6.21
CA GLY A 212 16.31 -6.91 6.00
C GLY A 212 17.21 -7.36 7.15
N ASP A 213 18.33 -6.65 7.38
CA ASP A 213 19.24 -6.95 8.49
C ASP A 213 18.71 -6.41 9.83
N ALA A 214 17.88 -5.37 9.81
CA ALA A 214 17.32 -4.73 10.99
C ALA A 214 15.84 -4.34 10.80
N PRO A 215 14.89 -5.01 11.48
CA PRO A 215 13.49 -4.62 11.46
C PRO A 215 13.16 -3.52 12.48
N LEU A 216 12.75 -2.34 12.00
CA LEU A 216 12.42 -1.16 12.80
C LEU A 216 10.89 -1.00 12.88
N LEU A 217 10.27 -1.59 13.91
CA LEU A 217 8.82 -1.56 14.11
C LEU A 217 8.35 -0.17 14.53
N THR A 218 7.75 0.55 13.59
CA THR A 218 7.17 1.88 13.79
C THR A 218 5.65 1.80 14.02
N THR A 219 5.27 1.01 15.01
CA THR A 219 3.89 0.81 15.46
C THR A 219 3.88 0.53 16.95
N TRP A 220 2.70 0.57 17.55
CA TRP A 220 2.49 0.10 18.91
C TRP A 220 2.45 -1.44 18.98
N PRO A 221 3.01 -2.06 20.04
CA PRO A 221 2.92 -3.51 20.28
C PRO A 221 1.48 -4.03 20.29
N GLU A 222 0.53 -3.25 20.81
CA GLU A 222 -0.89 -3.58 20.92
C GLU A 222 -1.59 -3.73 19.56
N LEU A 223 -0.97 -3.22 18.48
CA LEU A 223 -1.46 -3.34 17.11
C LEU A 223 -0.73 -4.42 16.31
N ASP A 224 0.04 -5.29 16.97
CA ASP A 224 0.73 -6.38 16.31
C ASP A 224 -0.24 -7.52 15.93
N PRO A 225 -0.46 -7.79 14.63
CA PRO A 225 -1.31 -8.91 14.22
C PRO A 225 -0.68 -10.28 14.50
N PHE A 226 0.59 -10.34 14.90
CA PHE A 226 1.32 -11.58 15.15
C PHE A 226 1.49 -11.88 16.64
N SER A 227 0.89 -11.07 17.52
CA SER A 227 0.90 -11.25 18.98
C SER A 227 2.31 -11.48 19.54
N ARG A 228 3.33 -10.78 19.01
CA ARG A 228 4.70 -10.86 19.54
C ARG A 228 4.72 -10.29 20.95
N THR A 229 5.47 -10.95 21.83
CA THR A 229 5.69 -10.45 23.19
C THR A 229 6.53 -9.18 23.14
N ALA A 230 6.09 -8.12 23.83
CA ALA A 230 6.89 -6.92 24.03
C ALA A 230 8.18 -7.30 24.79
N GLY A 231 9.35 -6.87 24.28
CA GLY A 231 10.65 -7.22 24.85
C GLY A 231 11.18 -8.60 24.46
N ALA A 232 10.52 -9.32 23.54
CA ALA A 232 11.11 -10.51 22.93
C ALA A 232 12.45 -10.17 22.25
N ALA A 233 13.44 -11.05 22.41
CA ALA A 233 14.76 -10.86 21.81
C ALA A 233 14.65 -10.62 20.30
N GLY A 234 15.29 -9.56 19.81
CA GLY A 234 15.27 -9.18 18.39
C GLY A 234 14.03 -8.40 17.93
N VAL A 235 13.15 -7.96 18.84
CA VAL A 235 11.98 -7.14 18.51
C VAL A 235 12.07 -5.79 19.22
N GLU A 236 12.39 -4.74 18.45
CA GLU A 236 12.47 -3.37 18.97
C GLU A 236 11.32 -2.51 18.42
N TRP A 237 10.56 -1.89 19.33
CA TRP A 237 9.40 -1.06 19.03
C TRP A 237 9.77 0.41 19.17
N TYR A 238 9.73 1.14 18.06
CA TYR A 238 10.06 2.57 18.01
C TYR A 238 8.83 3.48 18.15
N GLY A 239 7.63 2.88 18.27
CA GLY A 239 6.38 3.61 18.23
C GLY A 239 6.05 4.15 16.84
N PRO A 240 4.85 4.71 16.64
CA PRO A 240 4.42 5.12 15.32
C PRO A 240 5.20 6.33 14.79
N ALA A 241 5.71 6.18 13.57
CA ALA A 241 6.32 7.27 12.82
C ALA A 241 5.27 7.98 11.94
N PHE A 242 4.59 8.97 12.51
CA PHE A 242 3.62 9.80 11.79
C PHE A 242 4.23 11.11 11.29
N LEU A 243 3.72 11.60 10.16
CA LEU A 243 3.94 12.98 9.79
C LEU A 243 3.40 13.90 10.89
N PRO A 244 4.09 15.01 11.22
CA PRO A 244 3.56 16.00 12.14
C PRO A 244 2.14 16.41 11.71
N ALA A 245 1.26 16.60 12.69
CA ALA A 245 -0.11 16.99 12.45
C ALA A 245 -0.16 18.25 11.56
N GLY A 246 -1.01 18.21 10.53
CA GLY A 246 -1.16 19.29 9.57
C GLY A 246 -2.38 19.07 8.69
N GLY A 247 -2.77 20.13 7.98
CA GLY A 247 -3.95 20.16 7.13
C GLY A 247 -4.93 21.27 7.54
N ALA A 248 -5.83 21.62 6.63
CA ALA A 248 -6.85 22.62 6.91
C ALA A 248 -7.85 22.08 7.95
N PRO A 249 -8.33 22.92 8.88
CA PRO A 249 -9.40 22.53 9.79
C PRO A 249 -10.63 22.08 8.98
N PRO A 250 -11.28 20.96 9.35
CA PRO A 250 -12.47 20.50 8.64
C PRO A 250 -13.60 21.53 8.77
N ALA A 251 -14.21 21.89 7.65
CA ALA A 251 -15.38 22.75 7.62
C ALA A 251 -16.63 21.90 7.93
N TRP A 252 -17.09 21.95 9.18
CA TRP A 252 -18.26 21.21 9.62
C TRP A 252 -19.56 21.83 9.09
N PRO A 253 -20.56 21.01 8.68
CA PRO A 253 -21.89 21.53 8.39
C PRO A 253 -22.55 22.09 9.66
N PRO A 254 -23.49 23.03 9.53
CA PRO A 254 -24.23 23.58 10.67
C PRO A 254 -25.07 22.47 11.35
N GLY A 255 -25.14 22.53 12.68
CA GLY A 255 -25.90 21.60 13.52
C GLY A 255 -25.21 21.30 14.84
N ASN A 256 -26.00 20.89 15.84
CA ASN A 256 -25.51 20.56 17.19
C ASN A 256 -25.27 19.05 17.38
N GLY A 257 -25.36 18.26 16.30
CA GLY A 257 -25.13 16.82 16.33
C GLY A 257 -23.65 16.45 16.41
N PRO A 258 -23.33 15.17 16.70
CA PRO A 258 -21.97 14.69 16.76
C PRO A 258 -21.24 14.86 15.42
N LYS A 259 -20.03 15.41 15.47
CA LYS A 259 -19.17 15.62 14.32
C LYS A 259 -18.50 14.31 13.93
N VAL A 260 -18.86 13.76 12.77
CA VAL A 260 -18.27 12.53 12.23
C VAL A 260 -17.38 12.88 11.04
N PHE A 261 -16.09 12.57 11.15
CA PHE A 261 -15.16 12.60 10.03
C PHE A 261 -15.07 11.22 9.40
N ALA A 262 -15.23 11.16 8.07
CA ALA A 262 -15.07 9.93 7.33
C ALA A 262 -14.02 10.06 6.25
N TYR A 263 -13.14 9.06 6.19
CA TYR A 263 -12.11 8.93 5.18
C TYR A 263 -12.25 7.57 4.49
N LEU A 264 -12.86 7.57 3.30
CA LEU A 264 -13.22 6.35 2.59
C LEU A 264 -12.42 6.16 1.30
N LYS A 265 -12.09 4.91 0.98
CA LYS A 265 -11.42 4.52 -0.28
C LYS A 265 -12.47 4.28 -1.38
N PRO A 266 -12.45 5.02 -2.50
CA PRO A 266 -13.50 4.93 -3.53
C PRO A 266 -13.70 3.51 -4.11
N ALA A 267 -12.63 2.73 -4.18
CA ALA A 267 -12.60 1.43 -4.83
C ALA A 267 -13.27 0.31 -4.02
N MET A 268 -13.64 0.54 -2.75
CA MET A 268 -14.31 -0.52 -1.97
C MET A 268 -15.81 -0.57 -2.30
N PRO A 269 -16.37 -1.73 -2.68
CA PRO A 269 -17.80 -1.87 -3.02
C PRO A 269 -18.74 -1.36 -1.92
N THR A 270 -18.32 -1.44 -0.66
CA THR A 270 -19.05 -0.97 0.52
C THR A 270 -19.02 0.55 0.68
N THR A 271 -18.04 1.26 0.12
CA THR A 271 -17.92 2.72 0.27
C THR A 271 -19.12 3.45 -0.30
N ARG A 272 -19.64 3.00 -1.46
CA ARG A 272 -20.87 3.57 -2.05
C ARG A 272 -22.09 3.34 -1.16
N LYS A 273 -22.21 2.16 -0.53
CA LYS A 273 -23.30 1.82 0.39
C LYS A 273 -23.24 2.67 1.66
N CYS A 274 -22.06 2.79 2.28
CA CYS A 274 -21.86 3.64 3.46
C CYS A 274 -22.22 5.10 3.15
N TRP A 275 -21.79 5.61 1.99
CA TRP A 275 -22.06 6.99 1.59
C TRP A 275 -23.55 7.27 1.33
N LEU A 276 -24.24 6.37 0.62
CA LEU A 276 -25.69 6.49 0.38
C LEU A 276 -26.50 6.43 1.68
N ARG A 277 -26.12 5.54 2.61
CA ARG A 277 -26.83 5.34 3.87
C ARG A 277 -26.57 6.47 4.88
N TRP A 278 -25.41 7.10 4.83
CA TRP A 278 -25.13 8.30 5.62
C TRP A 278 -25.84 9.54 5.10
N ARG A 279 -25.89 9.74 3.77
CA ARG A 279 -26.63 10.86 3.19
C ARG A 279 -28.12 10.86 3.53
N SER A 280 -28.73 9.68 3.69
CA SER A 280 -30.15 9.58 4.01
C SER A 280 -30.47 9.72 5.50
N LYS A 281 -29.47 9.68 6.40
CA LYS A 281 -29.69 9.63 7.86
C LYS A 281 -29.01 10.74 8.67
N ALA A 282 -28.02 11.43 8.12
CA ALA A 282 -27.20 12.34 8.91
C ALA A 282 -27.33 13.81 8.47
N ALA A 283 -28.16 14.57 9.19
CA ALA A 283 -27.97 16.01 9.31
C ALA A 283 -26.78 16.26 10.25
N GLY A 284 -25.68 16.84 9.76
CA GLY A 284 -24.53 17.25 10.60
C GLY A 284 -23.18 16.54 10.38
N CYS A 285 -23.04 15.63 9.39
CA CYS A 285 -21.76 14.93 9.15
C CYS A 285 -20.92 15.51 8.00
N PHE A 286 -19.58 15.51 8.17
CA PHE A 286 -18.61 15.90 7.13
C PHE A 286 -17.84 14.67 6.62
N ALA A 287 -18.05 14.31 5.36
CA ALA A 287 -17.38 13.17 4.73
C ALA A 287 -16.36 13.64 3.68
N THR A 288 -15.14 13.11 3.75
CA THR A 288 -14.13 13.31 2.71
C THR A 288 -13.83 11.99 2.00
N CYS A 289 -13.66 12.04 0.68
CA CYS A 289 -13.32 10.86 -0.11
C CYS A 289 -11.99 11.10 -0.82
N ARG A 290 -11.04 10.17 -0.65
CA ARG A 290 -9.73 10.28 -1.28
C ARG A 290 -9.90 10.13 -2.80
N LYS A 291 -9.59 11.19 -3.55
CA LYS A 291 -9.68 11.25 -5.04
C LYS A 291 -11.10 11.11 -5.61
N SER A 292 -12.06 11.90 -5.13
CA SER A 292 -13.14 12.33 -6.02
C SER A 292 -12.87 13.77 -6.46
N PRO A 293 -12.84 14.09 -7.76
CA PRO A 293 -12.89 15.48 -8.22
C PRO A 293 -14.06 16.27 -7.60
N ALA A 294 -15.12 15.57 -7.16
CA ALA A 294 -16.25 16.14 -6.45
C ALA A 294 -15.94 16.65 -5.03
N ALA A 295 -14.80 16.29 -4.44
CA ALA A 295 -14.35 16.83 -3.15
C ALA A 295 -13.48 18.10 -3.31
N ARG A 296 -13.04 18.43 -4.55
CA ARG A 296 -12.51 19.76 -4.84
C ARG A 296 -13.68 20.70 -5.08
N ARG A 297 -13.98 21.52 -4.07
CA ARG A 297 -14.86 22.69 -4.13
C ARG A 297 -16.16 22.48 -4.90
N ARG A 298 -17.20 22.03 -4.19
CA ARG A 298 -18.53 22.60 -4.40
C ARG A 298 -18.97 23.28 -3.12
N ARG A 299 -18.71 24.59 -3.03
CA ARG A 299 -19.68 25.47 -2.38
C ARG A 299 -20.98 25.20 -3.14
N SER A 300 -21.99 24.69 -2.44
CA SER A 300 -23.34 24.62 -2.98
C SER A 300 -24.03 25.92 -2.62
N PRO A 301 -24.11 26.95 -3.48
CA PRO A 301 -25.38 27.63 -3.59
C PRO A 301 -26.30 26.61 -4.29
N ARG A 302 -27.47 26.36 -3.71
CA ARG A 302 -28.46 25.39 -4.22
C ARG A 302 -28.47 25.33 -5.76
N PRO A 303 -28.60 24.13 -6.34
CA PRO A 303 -29.55 24.00 -7.43
C PRO A 303 -30.51 22.85 -7.14
N ALA A 304 -31.79 23.16 -7.27
CA ALA A 304 -32.85 22.19 -7.37
C ALA A 304 -32.52 21.21 -8.51
N TRP A 305 -32.25 19.95 -8.17
CA TRP A 305 -32.40 18.86 -9.13
C TRP A 305 -33.88 18.48 -9.12
N ARG A 306 -34.67 19.10 -10.00
CA ARG A 306 -35.98 18.58 -10.38
C ARG A 306 -35.77 17.20 -11.00
N SER A 307 -36.52 16.22 -10.50
CA SER A 307 -36.68 14.93 -11.13
C SER A 307 -37.24 15.12 -12.55
N ARG A 308 -36.52 14.64 -13.56
CA ARG A 308 -37.15 14.15 -14.78
C ARG A 308 -36.95 12.65 -14.82
N ALA A 309 -38.06 11.93 -14.62
CA ALA A 309 -38.17 10.54 -14.96
C ALA A 309 -37.85 10.38 -16.46
N GLY A 310 -36.70 9.78 -16.76
CA GLY A 310 -36.27 9.51 -18.12
C GLY A 310 -35.47 8.21 -18.11
N ARG A 311 -36.05 7.15 -18.67
CA ARG A 311 -35.49 5.81 -18.77
C ARG A 311 -34.10 5.86 -19.43
N LEU A 312 -33.05 5.57 -18.69
CA LEU A 312 -31.76 5.21 -19.27
C LEU A 312 -31.79 3.71 -19.62
N ARG A 313 -32.03 3.40 -20.89
CA ARG A 313 -31.71 2.10 -21.47
C ARG A 313 -30.18 1.96 -21.52
N CYS A 314 -29.62 1.03 -20.75
CA CYS A 314 -28.28 0.53 -21.00
C CYS A 314 -28.32 -0.30 -22.30
N LYS A 315 -27.69 0.17 -23.38
CA LYS A 315 -27.28 -0.68 -24.51
C LYS A 315 -25.91 -1.30 -24.14
N PRO A 316 -25.75 -2.63 -24.13
CA PRO A 316 -24.44 -3.24 -24.10
C PRO A 316 -23.83 -3.20 -25.52
N HIS A 317 -22.67 -2.58 -25.67
CA HIS A 317 -21.81 -2.80 -26.84
C HIS A 317 -21.06 -4.13 -26.64
N TRP A 318 -21.54 -5.17 -27.31
CA TRP A 318 -20.76 -6.35 -27.67
C TRP A 318 -20.61 -6.35 -29.20
N PRO A 319 -19.44 -6.69 -29.78
CA PRO A 319 -19.33 -6.85 -31.22
C PRO A 319 -20.03 -8.14 -31.65
N ARG A 320 -20.96 -8.00 -32.61
CA ARG A 320 -21.65 -9.10 -33.28
C ARG A 320 -20.64 -9.91 -34.10
N ARG A 321 -20.53 -11.22 -33.87
CA ARG A 321 -20.15 -12.19 -34.91
C ARG A 321 -21.43 -12.85 -35.41
N SER A 322 -21.50 -12.99 -36.73
CA SER A 322 -22.62 -13.45 -37.54
C SER A 322 -22.98 -14.92 -37.30
N CYS A 323 -24.26 -15.20 -37.54
CA CYS A 323 -24.96 -16.47 -37.40
C CYS A 323 -24.40 -17.62 -38.25
N ALA A 324 -24.43 -18.82 -37.68
CA ALA A 324 -24.91 -20.04 -38.34
C ALA A 324 -25.56 -20.94 -37.27
N SER A 325 -26.81 -21.33 -37.51
CA SER A 325 -27.57 -22.40 -36.81
C SER A 325 -27.68 -23.60 -37.78
N PRO A 326 -28.22 -24.80 -37.43
CA PRO A 326 -29.00 -25.22 -36.25
C PRO A 326 -28.42 -26.51 -35.60
N THR A 327 -28.82 -26.98 -34.42
CA THR A 327 -30.08 -27.68 -34.08
C THR A 327 -30.06 -28.08 -32.59
N ALA A 328 -31.28 -28.30 -32.05
CA ALA A 328 -31.64 -29.23 -30.97
C ALA A 328 -32.07 -28.66 -29.59
N ALA A 329 -33.36 -28.89 -29.34
CA ALA A 329 -34.01 -29.28 -28.09
C ALA A 329 -34.05 -28.31 -26.89
N ARG A 330 -35.25 -27.75 -26.71
CA ARG A 330 -35.79 -27.18 -25.47
C ARG A 330 -35.85 -28.24 -24.35
N ARG A 331 -35.38 -27.92 -23.14
CA ARG A 331 -35.99 -28.33 -21.85
C ARG A 331 -35.54 -27.38 -20.71
N PRO A 332 -36.44 -26.99 -19.78
CA PRO A 332 -36.18 -25.93 -18.81
C PRO A 332 -35.51 -26.46 -17.54
N TRP A 333 -34.42 -25.82 -17.10
CA TRP A 333 -33.81 -26.08 -15.79
C TRP A 333 -34.53 -25.29 -14.69
N ARG A 334 -35.12 -26.05 -13.76
CA ARG A 334 -35.74 -25.60 -12.52
C ARG A 334 -34.67 -25.08 -11.54
N LYS A 335 -35.00 -24.00 -10.83
CA LYS A 335 -34.27 -23.54 -9.64
C LYS A 335 -34.41 -24.58 -8.52
N PRO A 336 -33.35 -24.88 -7.75
CA PRO A 336 -33.52 -25.47 -6.43
C PRO A 336 -33.74 -24.34 -5.42
N CYS A 337 -34.98 -24.21 -4.95
CA CYS A 337 -35.26 -23.68 -3.62
C CYS A 337 -35.03 -24.83 -2.64
N TRP A 338 -34.30 -24.60 -1.55
CA TRP A 338 -34.39 -25.45 -0.36
C TRP A 338 -34.73 -24.61 0.87
N PRO A 339 -35.53 -25.17 1.80
CA PRO A 339 -36.25 -24.43 2.81
C PRO A 339 -35.60 -24.52 4.20
N GLY A 340 -35.79 -23.47 5.00
CA GLY A 340 -35.96 -23.54 6.45
C GLY A 340 -34.74 -23.86 7.31
N CYS A 341 -34.28 -22.89 8.11
CA CYS A 341 -34.37 -22.97 9.57
C CYS A 341 -33.94 -21.66 10.24
N ARG A 342 -34.60 -21.37 11.36
CA ARG A 342 -34.49 -20.17 12.19
C ARG A 342 -33.12 -20.12 12.90
N PHE A 343 -32.47 -18.95 12.85
CA PHE A 343 -32.22 -18.04 13.97
C PHE A 343 -31.91 -16.65 13.39
#